data_AF-A0A6J8EWS5-F1
#
_entry.id   AF-A0A6J8EWS5-F1
#
_cell.length_a   1.000
_cell.length_b   1.000
_cell.length_c   1.000
_cell.angle_alpha   90.00
_cell.angle_beta   90.00
_cell.angle_gamma   90.00
#
_symmetry.space_group_name_H-M   'P 1'
#
loop_
_entity.id
_entity.type
_entity.pdbx_description
1 polymer ?
#
loop_
_entity_poly.entity_id
_entity_poly.type
_entity_poly.pdbx_seq_one_letter_code
_entity_poly.pdbx_strand_id
1 'polypeptide(L)'
;MIKCGKLLFCGHNCDGKTCMQCTPCDKLCSFSCAHDICKLDCRDICVPCTKACTWKCPHFQCSKLCSEECDRPLCPKTCEHKLTCGHKCPGFCSEPCPVSCKDCDAANYMNCNEEIKTVTIEECGHSFGYIYIDRHMEETANDLFSKCPVCGQMLNWHPRYDKILKKKKSLTEELKENIQKLTKQSRFTFPLCDSKIVQQFSNYIGSYNTYVQIIRYIVRDTKNVQMNLFKHLLKTF
;
A
#
# COMPACT_ATOMS: atom_id res chain seq x y z
N MET A 1 3.03 -29.74 -4.20
CA MET A 1 2.88 -28.83 -3.03
C MET A 1 2.64 -27.42 -3.56
N ILE A 2 1.59 -26.75 -3.10
CA ILE A 2 1.21 -25.41 -3.57
C ILE A 2 1.83 -24.38 -2.62
N LYS A 3 2.77 -23.57 -3.12
CA LYS A 3 3.35 -22.43 -2.37
C LYS A 3 2.23 -21.50 -1.90
N CYS A 4 2.40 -20.87 -0.73
CA CYS A 4 1.33 -20.01 -0.20
C CYS A 4 1.03 -18.82 -1.11
N GLY A 5 2.05 -18.00 -1.41
CA GLY A 5 1.91 -16.84 -2.31
C GLY A 5 1.00 -15.71 -1.82
N LYS A 6 0.42 -15.82 -0.62
CA LYS A 6 -0.47 -14.79 -0.06
C LYS A 6 0.28 -13.53 0.35
N LEU A 7 -0.38 -12.39 0.23
CA LEU A 7 0.14 -11.08 0.62
C LEU A 7 0.20 -10.95 2.14
N LEU A 8 1.38 -10.62 2.66
CA LEU A 8 1.62 -10.23 4.05
C LEU A 8 1.19 -8.78 4.29
N PHE A 9 1.09 -8.35 5.55
CA PHE A 9 0.73 -6.98 5.92
C PHE A 9 1.76 -5.92 5.48
N CYS A 10 2.96 -6.33 5.08
CA CYS A 10 3.97 -5.45 4.48
C CYS A 10 3.91 -5.38 2.94
N GLY A 11 2.96 -6.09 2.31
CA GLY A 11 2.76 -6.07 0.85
C GLY A 11 3.62 -7.07 0.10
N HIS A 12 4.46 -7.84 0.78
CA HIS A 12 5.22 -8.94 0.18
C HIS A 12 4.44 -10.24 0.15
N ASN A 13 4.68 -11.07 -0.87
CA ASN A 13 4.13 -12.41 -0.91
C ASN A 13 4.87 -13.32 0.08
N CYS A 14 4.14 -14.19 0.77
CA CYS A 14 4.72 -15.24 1.60
C CYS A 14 5.40 -16.31 0.74
N ASP A 15 6.65 -16.63 1.09
CA ASP A 15 7.48 -17.63 0.39
C ASP A 15 7.40 -19.04 1.01
N GLY A 16 6.59 -19.22 2.06
CA GLY A 16 6.34 -20.51 2.69
C GLY A 16 5.83 -21.55 1.70
N LYS A 17 6.32 -22.80 1.82
CA LYS A 17 5.89 -23.93 0.96
C LYS A 17 4.41 -24.23 1.11
N THR A 18 3.83 -23.89 2.26
CA THR A 18 2.40 -23.84 2.54
C THR A 18 2.11 -22.59 3.38
N CYS A 19 0.85 -22.16 3.46
CA CYS A 19 0.54 -20.98 4.26
C CYS A 19 0.73 -21.16 5.77
N MET A 20 0.74 -22.41 6.26
CA MET A 20 1.05 -22.74 7.66
C MET A 20 2.53 -22.55 8.02
N GLN A 21 3.38 -22.29 7.02
CA GLN A 21 4.82 -22.10 7.17
C GLN A 21 5.24 -20.67 6.79
N CYS A 22 4.30 -19.74 6.66
CA CYS A 22 4.67 -18.35 6.47
C CYS A 22 5.42 -17.86 7.72
N THR A 23 6.36 -16.93 7.55
CA THR A 23 7.11 -16.31 8.64
C THR A 23 7.00 -14.79 8.52
N PRO A 24 7.44 -14.03 9.54
CA PRO A 24 7.71 -12.61 9.33
C PRO A 24 8.55 -12.39 8.07
N CYS A 25 8.26 -11.32 7.35
CA CYS A 25 8.88 -11.09 6.04
C CYS A 25 10.39 -10.90 6.18
N ASP A 26 11.15 -11.72 5.45
CA ASP A 26 12.61 -11.72 5.34
C ASP A 26 13.10 -11.13 4.02
N LYS A 27 12.19 -10.64 3.17
CA LYS A 27 12.54 -9.91 1.96
C LYS A 27 13.09 -8.53 2.30
N LEU A 28 13.83 -7.94 1.37
CA LEU A 28 14.21 -6.53 1.44
C LEU A 28 12.96 -5.65 1.44
N CYS A 29 12.97 -4.63 2.29
CA CYS A 29 11.88 -3.68 2.38
C CYS A 29 11.64 -2.96 1.04
N SER A 30 10.39 -2.91 0.58
CA SER A 30 10.02 -2.21 -0.66
C SER A 30 9.68 -0.73 -0.46
N PHE A 31 9.78 -0.21 0.77
CA PHE A 31 9.55 1.20 1.01
C PHE A 31 10.60 2.06 0.30
N SER A 32 10.13 3.05 -0.46
CA SER A 32 10.98 4.03 -1.10
C SER A 32 10.45 5.44 -0.86
N CYS A 33 11.32 6.41 -1.04
CA CYS A 33 10.95 7.81 -1.22
C CYS A 33 11.76 8.39 -2.38
N ALA A 34 11.51 9.64 -2.75
CA ALA A 34 12.27 10.33 -3.80
C ALA A 34 13.79 10.45 -3.53
N HIS A 35 14.28 10.03 -2.36
CA HIS A 35 15.70 10.12 -1.99
C HIS A 35 16.45 8.80 -1.97
N ASP A 36 15.80 7.70 -1.61
CA ASP A 36 16.43 6.39 -1.44
C ASP A 36 15.37 5.29 -1.27
N ILE A 37 15.82 4.05 -1.42
CA ILE A 37 15.07 2.84 -1.14
C ILE A 37 15.55 2.27 0.20
N CYS A 38 14.64 1.75 1.02
CA CYS A 38 15.00 1.11 2.29
C CYS A 38 15.87 -0.12 2.04
N LYS A 39 16.99 -0.24 2.78
CA LYS A 39 17.96 -1.33 2.65
C LYS A 39 17.88 -2.37 3.77
N LEU A 40 16.90 -2.23 4.67
CA LEU A 40 16.67 -3.14 5.79
C LEU A 40 15.81 -4.34 5.37
N ASP A 41 15.85 -5.40 6.16
CA ASP A 41 14.87 -6.48 6.07
C ASP A 41 13.47 -5.92 6.33
N CYS A 42 12.47 -6.44 5.64
CA CYS A 42 11.12 -5.92 5.72
C CYS A 42 10.51 -6.05 7.13
N ARG A 43 10.90 -7.08 7.90
CA ARG A 43 10.52 -7.22 9.32
C ARG A 43 11.08 -6.12 10.23
N ASP A 44 12.15 -5.45 9.84
CA ASP A 44 12.79 -4.42 10.65
C ASP A 44 12.08 -3.07 10.50
N ILE A 45 12.20 -2.24 11.53
CA ILE A 45 11.59 -0.91 11.55
C ILE A 45 12.38 0.01 10.63
N CYS A 46 11.70 0.62 9.66
CA CYS A 46 12.32 1.54 8.73
C CYS A 46 12.79 2.81 9.45
N VAL A 47 14.02 3.24 9.18
CA VAL A 47 14.51 4.54 9.62
C VAL A 47 13.78 5.65 8.83
N PRO A 48 13.16 6.64 9.50
CA PRO A 48 12.54 7.78 8.82
C PRO A 48 13.55 8.59 8.00
N CYS A 49 13.14 9.07 6.82
CA CYS A 49 14.01 9.88 5.96
C CYS A 49 14.07 11.34 6.45
N THR A 50 15.26 11.76 6.90
CA THR A 50 15.53 13.10 7.47
C THR A 50 16.03 14.13 6.45
N LYS A 51 16.06 13.78 5.15
CA LYS A 51 16.39 14.75 4.08
C LYS A 51 15.23 15.71 3.86
N ALA A 52 15.54 16.95 3.44
CA ALA A 52 14.53 17.92 3.05
C ALA A 52 13.66 17.37 1.90
N CYS A 53 12.35 17.57 1.96
CA CYS A 53 11.44 17.05 0.94
C CYS A 53 11.75 17.64 -0.44
N THR A 54 11.89 16.77 -1.46
CA THR A 54 12.15 17.17 -2.84
C THR A 54 10.91 17.69 -3.56
N TRP A 55 9.74 17.64 -2.92
CA TRP A 55 8.49 18.06 -3.55
C TRP A 55 8.44 19.59 -3.69
N LYS A 56 8.96 20.07 -4.82
CA LYS A 56 8.95 21.49 -5.20
C LYS A 56 8.61 21.67 -6.68
N CYS A 57 8.09 22.84 -7.03
CA CYS A 57 7.90 23.32 -8.38
C CYS A 57 8.09 24.85 -8.40
N PRO A 58 8.08 25.52 -9.57
CA PRO A 58 8.20 26.98 -9.63
C PRO A 58 7.12 27.75 -8.84
N HIS A 59 6.02 27.08 -8.46
CA HIS A 59 4.89 27.69 -7.77
C HIS A 59 4.85 27.40 -6.26
N PHE A 60 5.35 26.23 -5.83
CA PHE A 60 5.23 25.75 -4.45
C PHE A 60 6.46 24.94 -4.03
N GLN A 61 6.83 25.03 -2.75
CA GLN A 61 7.93 24.25 -2.17
C GLN A 61 7.51 23.72 -0.80
N CYS A 62 7.76 22.43 -0.56
CA CYS A 62 7.58 21.83 0.76
C CYS A 62 8.71 22.27 1.71
N SER A 63 8.38 22.64 2.94
CA SER A 63 9.37 23.02 3.97
C SER A 63 9.75 21.87 4.92
N LYS A 64 9.07 20.73 4.80
CA LYS A 64 9.16 19.60 5.71
C LYS A 64 10.26 18.61 5.35
N LEU A 65 10.61 17.74 6.30
CA LEU A 65 11.41 16.55 6.06
C LEU A 65 10.62 15.54 5.22
N CYS A 66 11.34 14.68 4.50
CA CYS A 66 10.73 13.70 3.61
C CYS A 66 9.77 12.73 4.35
N SER A 67 10.02 12.42 5.62
CA SER A 67 9.14 11.56 6.43
C SER A 67 7.92 12.26 7.01
N GLU A 68 7.92 13.59 7.07
CA GLU A 68 6.83 14.36 7.65
C GLU A 68 5.70 14.58 6.64
N GLU A 69 4.49 14.84 7.10
CA GLU A 69 3.39 15.22 6.21
C GLU A 69 3.73 16.53 5.48
N CYS A 70 3.65 16.51 4.14
CA CYS A 70 3.98 17.68 3.35
C CYS A 70 3.00 18.83 3.59
N ASP A 71 3.52 20.06 3.61
CA ASP A 71 2.79 21.29 3.93
C ASP A 71 2.39 22.13 2.70
N ARG A 72 2.75 21.68 1.49
CA ARG A 72 2.39 22.36 0.24
C ARG A 72 1.13 21.79 -0.40
N PRO A 73 0.34 22.60 -1.13
CA PRO A 73 -0.78 22.11 -1.92
C PRO A 73 -0.33 21.42 -3.22
N LEU A 74 -1.27 20.70 -3.85
CA LEU A 74 -1.14 20.22 -5.22
C LEU A 74 -1.02 21.41 -6.19
N CYS A 75 -0.16 21.29 -7.20
CA CYS A 75 -0.01 22.35 -8.20
C CYS A 75 -1.06 22.16 -9.32
N PRO A 76 -1.96 23.12 -9.57
CA PRO A 76 -2.99 22.96 -10.60
C PRO A 76 -2.45 23.18 -12.03
N LYS A 77 -1.21 23.65 -12.16
CA LYS A 77 -0.59 23.98 -13.44
C LYS A 77 -0.28 22.71 -14.24
N THR A 78 -0.41 22.81 -15.56
CA THR A 78 -0.07 21.71 -16.48
C THR A 78 1.44 21.51 -16.49
N CYS A 79 1.87 20.26 -16.71
CA CYS A 79 3.29 19.98 -16.92
C CYS A 79 3.78 20.68 -18.20
N GLU A 80 4.95 21.32 -18.11
CA GLU A 80 5.58 22.00 -19.25
C GLU A 80 6.58 21.09 -20.00
N HIS A 81 6.82 19.88 -19.50
CA HIS A 81 7.74 18.93 -20.12
C HIS A 81 7.15 18.36 -21.42
N LYS A 82 8.05 18.08 -22.37
CA LYS A 82 7.79 17.24 -23.53
C LYS A 82 8.26 15.82 -23.25
N LEU A 83 7.45 14.85 -23.65
CA LEU A 83 7.75 13.42 -23.54
C LEU A 83 8.82 13.04 -24.58
N THR A 84 9.36 11.82 -24.47
CA THR A 84 10.40 11.32 -25.39
C THR A 84 9.94 11.30 -26.85
N CYS A 85 8.65 11.08 -27.10
CA CYS A 85 8.03 11.15 -28.42
C CYS A 85 7.82 12.59 -28.94
N GLY A 86 8.22 13.62 -28.19
CA GLY A 86 8.09 15.04 -28.55
C GLY A 86 6.75 15.69 -28.20
N HIS A 87 5.73 14.89 -27.86
CA HIS A 87 4.41 15.38 -27.44
C HIS A 87 4.44 16.02 -26.05
N LYS A 88 3.50 16.94 -25.79
CA LYS A 88 3.36 17.60 -24.49
C LYS A 88 2.89 16.59 -23.43
N CYS A 89 3.45 16.68 -22.22
CA CYS A 89 2.98 15.88 -21.10
C CYS A 89 1.51 16.23 -20.75
N PRO A 90 0.60 15.24 -20.67
CA PRO A 90 -0.80 15.46 -20.30
C PRO A 90 -1.02 15.62 -18.78
N GLY A 91 0.05 15.62 -17.98
CA GLY A 91 -0.02 15.61 -16.53
C GLY A 91 0.07 16.98 -15.86
N PHE A 92 0.27 16.95 -14.54
CA PHE A 92 0.42 18.13 -13.70
C PHE A 92 1.89 18.50 -13.46
N CYS A 93 2.12 19.76 -13.12
CA CYS A 93 3.42 20.25 -12.71
C CYS A 93 3.93 19.51 -11.45
N SER A 94 5.19 19.06 -11.46
CA SER A 94 5.84 18.31 -10.37
C SER A 94 5.19 16.96 -10.00
N GLU A 95 4.45 16.36 -10.93
CA GLU A 95 3.99 14.97 -10.84
C GLU A 95 4.72 14.09 -11.88
N PRO A 96 4.81 12.76 -11.67
CA PRO A 96 5.48 11.86 -12.60
C PRO A 96 4.93 11.98 -14.02
N CYS A 97 5.83 12.16 -14.99
CA CYS A 97 5.48 12.16 -16.40
C CYS A 97 5.44 10.71 -16.93
N PRO A 98 4.49 10.38 -17.82
CA PRO A 98 4.53 9.09 -18.50
C PRO A 98 5.73 9.00 -19.46
N VAL A 99 6.17 7.79 -19.76
CA VAL A 99 7.31 7.55 -20.66
C VAL A 99 6.94 7.87 -22.12
N SER A 100 5.73 7.47 -22.52
CA SER A 100 5.11 7.61 -23.84
C SER A 100 3.82 8.42 -23.73
N CYS A 101 3.40 9.11 -24.81
CA CYS A 101 2.10 9.77 -24.84
C CYS A 101 0.97 8.79 -25.19
N LYS A 102 -0.28 9.23 -24.98
CA LYS A 102 -1.47 8.44 -25.32
C LYS A 102 -1.55 8.03 -26.80
N ASP A 103 -1.09 8.90 -27.70
CA ASP A 103 -1.12 8.62 -29.14
C ASP A 103 -0.06 7.60 -29.57
N CYS A 104 1.06 7.54 -28.85
CA CYS A 104 2.14 6.58 -29.10
C CYS A 104 1.91 5.24 -28.39
N ASP A 105 1.15 5.24 -27.30
CA ASP A 105 1.00 4.10 -26.41
C ASP A 105 -0.32 4.15 -25.64
N ALA A 106 -1.43 4.00 -26.36
CA ALA A 106 -2.76 4.04 -25.77
C ALA A 106 -2.99 2.96 -24.70
N ALA A 107 -2.22 1.87 -24.73
CA ALA A 107 -2.35 0.75 -23.81
C ALA A 107 -1.98 1.12 -22.36
N ASN A 108 -1.12 2.12 -22.15
CA ASN A 108 -0.77 2.60 -20.81
C ASN A 108 -1.73 3.66 -20.24
N TYR A 109 -2.82 3.98 -20.95
CA TYR A 109 -3.73 5.06 -20.61
C TYR A 109 -5.14 4.54 -20.33
N MET A 110 -5.64 4.75 -19.11
CA MET A 110 -6.95 4.27 -18.68
C MET A 110 -7.82 5.40 -18.15
N ASN A 111 -9.13 5.31 -18.38
CA ASN A 111 -10.12 6.28 -17.87
C ASN A 111 -9.72 7.75 -18.12
N CYS A 112 -9.15 8.05 -19.28
CA CYS A 112 -8.73 9.38 -19.68
C CYS A 112 -9.30 9.75 -21.06
N ASN A 113 -9.92 10.92 -21.17
CA ASN A 113 -10.30 11.55 -22.44
C ASN A 113 -9.29 12.66 -22.76
N GLU A 114 -9.43 13.33 -23.92
CA GLU A 114 -8.46 14.33 -24.40
C GLU A 114 -8.38 15.59 -23.52
N GLU A 115 -9.46 15.93 -22.81
CA GLU A 115 -9.55 17.14 -21.99
C GLU A 115 -9.10 16.92 -20.53
N ILE A 116 -9.05 15.67 -20.08
CA ILE A 116 -8.73 15.32 -18.70
C ILE A 116 -7.22 15.11 -18.54
N LYS A 117 -6.63 15.89 -17.62
CA LYS A 117 -5.24 15.69 -17.19
C LYS A 117 -5.05 14.31 -16.57
N THR A 118 -3.85 13.78 -16.74
CA THR A 118 -3.51 12.44 -16.26
C THR A 118 -2.55 12.45 -15.08
N VAL A 119 -2.60 11.37 -14.31
CA VAL A 119 -1.70 11.06 -13.20
C VAL A 119 -1.06 9.71 -13.51
N THR A 120 0.26 9.62 -13.40
CA THR A 120 1.03 8.43 -13.78
C THR A 120 1.60 7.75 -12.54
N ILE A 121 1.41 6.43 -12.45
CA ILE A 121 2.08 5.59 -11.46
C ILE A 121 3.44 5.19 -12.00
N GLU A 122 4.51 5.69 -11.39
CA GLU A 122 5.89 5.50 -11.87
C GLU A 122 6.32 4.03 -11.85
N GLU A 123 5.85 3.26 -10.85
CA GLU A 123 6.23 1.85 -10.68
C GLU A 123 5.73 0.93 -11.79
N CYS A 124 4.66 1.29 -12.51
CA CYS A 124 4.12 0.48 -13.61
C CYS A 124 3.92 1.24 -14.92
N GLY A 125 4.10 2.56 -14.94
CA GLY A 125 3.92 3.40 -16.13
C GLY A 125 2.47 3.68 -16.52
N HIS A 126 1.48 3.08 -15.85
CA HIS A 126 0.07 3.34 -16.15
C HIS A 126 -0.33 4.77 -15.78
N SER A 127 -1.01 5.43 -16.71
CA SER A 127 -1.58 6.77 -16.56
C SER A 127 -3.10 6.72 -16.52
N PHE A 128 -3.67 7.50 -15.61
CA PHE A 128 -5.11 7.56 -15.38
C PHE A 128 -5.63 8.99 -15.48
N GLY A 129 -6.86 9.18 -15.92
CA GLY A 129 -7.53 10.47 -15.73
C GLY A 129 -7.60 10.80 -14.23
N TYR A 130 -7.21 12.02 -13.85
CA TYR A 130 -7.00 12.35 -12.42
C TYR A 130 -8.25 12.13 -11.57
N ILE A 131 -9.45 12.42 -12.11
CA ILE A 131 -10.74 12.22 -11.43
C ILE A 131 -10.92 10.76 -11.02
N TYR A 132 -10.58 9.83 -11.93
CA TYR A 132 -10.73 8.40 -11.68
C TYR A 132 -9.78 7.92 -10.58
N ILE A 133 -8.49 8.26 -10.70
CA ILE A 133 -7.48 7.74 -9.77
C ILE A 133 -7.55 8.42 -8.40
N ASP A 134 -7.94 9.70 -8.31
CA ASP A 134 -8.17 10.39 -7.04
C ASP A 134 -9.29 9.72 -6.26
N ARG A 135 -10.42 9.46 -6.92
CA ARG A 135 -11.54 8.71 -6.32
C ARG A 135 -11.11 7.31 -5.88
N HIS A 136 -10.37 6.58 -6.71
CA HIS A 136 -9.87 5.25 -6.35
C HIS A 136 -8.99 5.29 -5.09
N MET A 137 -8.12 6.28 -4.95
CA MET A 137 -7.26 6.44 -3.77
C MET A 137 -8.06 6.81 -2.51
N GLU A 138 -9.15 7.56 -2.66
CA GLU A 138 -10.08 7.88 -1.56
C GLU A 138 -10.90 6.64 -1.13
N GLU A 139 -11.48 5.91 -2.08
CA GLU A 139 -12.27 4.69 -1.83
C GLU A 139 -11.42 3.59 -1.18
N THR A 140 -10.14 3.50 -1.56
CA THR A 140 -9.16 2.55 -1.01
C THR A 140 -8.27 3.15 0.09
N ALA A 141 -8.67 4.28 0.70
CA ALA A 141 -7.90 4.93 1.75
C ALA A 141 -7.73 4.04 3.00
N ASN A 142 -8.72 3.18 3.26
CA ASN A 142 -8.70 2.21 4.35
C ASN A 142 -8.03 0.88 3.97
N ASP A 143 -7.49 0.73 2.76
CA ASP A 143 -6.67 -0.43 2.44
C ASP A 143 -5.24 -0.24 2.95
N LEU A 144 -4.58 -1.33 3.36
CA LEU A 144 -3.23 -1.26 3.89
C LEU A 144 -2.20 -0.86 2.82
N PHE A 145 -2.53 -1.08 1.55
CA PHE A 145 -1.68 -0.75 0.41
C PHE A 145 -2.47 0.07 -0.60
N SER A 146 -1.80 1.01 -1.26
CA SER A 146 -2.31 1.61 -2.49
C SER A 146 -1.77 0.82 -3.67
N LYS A 147 -2.63 0.54 -4.65
CA LYS A 147 -2.29 -0.31 -5.80
C LYS A 147 -2.77 0.32 -7.09
N CYS A 148 -2.07 0.04 -8.17
CA CYS A 148 -2.55 0.32 -9.51
C CYS A 148 -3.89 -0.41 -9.75
N PRO A 149 -4.95 0.28 -10.19
CA PRO A 149 -6.26 -0.34 -10.45
C PRO A 149 -6.26 -1.42 -11.55
N VAL A 150 -5.28 -1.36 -12.45
CA VAL A 150 -5.20 -2.24 -13.63
C VAL A 150 -4.32 -3.45 -13.36
N CYS A 151 -3.06 -3.23 -13.02
CA CYS A 151 -2.08 -4.30 -12.86
C CYS A 151 -1.88 -4.76 -11.42
N GLY A 152 -2.45 -4.06 -10.44
CA GLY A 152 -2.27 -4.37 -9.03
C GLY A 152 -0.88 -4.07 -8.47
N GLN A 153 0.03 -3.45 -9.23
CA GLN A 153 1.36 -3.03 -8.76
C GLN A 153 1.21 -2.14 -7.52
N MET A 154 1.99 -2.40 -6.47
CA MET A 154 2.00 -1.55 -5.27
C MET A 154 2.53 -0.17 -5.61
N LEU A 155 1.82 0.86 -5.13
CA LEU A 155 2.25 2.25 -5.19
C LEU A 155 2.99 2.56 -3.88
N ASN A 156 4.31 2.76 -3.96
CA ASN A 156 5.14 3.06 -2.79
C ASN A 156 5.35 4.56 -2.63
N TRP A 157 5.37 5.30 -3.74
CA TRP A 157 5.57 6.75 -3.73
C TRP A 157 4.76 7.44 -4.82
N HIS A 158 4.16 8.58 -4.47
CA HIS A 158 3.58 9.50 -5.45
C HIS A 158 3.34 10.86 -4.78
N PRO A 159 3.77 11.99 -5.37
CA PRO A 159 3.67 13.31 -4.72
C PRO A 159 2.23 13.70 -4.39
N ARG A 160 1.28 13.42 -5.31
CA ARG A 160 -0.14 13.69 -5.10
C ARG A 160 -0.76 12.90 -3.93
N TYR A 161 -0.33 11.65 -3.76
CA TYR A 161 -0.90 10.72 -2.77
C TYR A 161 0.01 10.54 -1.56
N ASP A 162 1.04 11.39 -1.41
CA ASP A 162 2.08 11.28 -0.40
C ASP A 162 1.50 11.18 1.02
N LYS A 163 0.46 11.97 1.32
CA LYS A 163 -0.26 11.91 2.60
C LYS A 163 -0.86 10.52 2.87
N ILE A 164 -1.56 9.94 1.89
CA ILE A 164 -2.18 8.61 2.01
C ILE A 164 -1.08 7.55 2.19
N LEU A 165 -0.04 7.61 1.37
CA LEU A 165 1.06 6.65 1.38
C LEU A 165 1.87 6.71 2.69
N LYS A 166 2.15 7.91 3.21
CA LYS A 166 2.83 8.09 4.51
C LYS A 166 2.01 7.55 5.67
N LYS A 167 0.69 7.76 5.67
CA LYS A 167 -0.20 7.17 6.68
C LYS A 167 -0.15 5.64 6.64
N LYS A 168 -0.28 5.04 5.45
CA LYS A 168 -0.19 3.57 5.27
C LYS A 168 1.17 3.02 5.69
N LYS A 169 2.26 3.75 5.39
CA LYS A 169 3.60 3.41 5.86
C LYS A 169 3.69 3.44 7.39
N SER A 170 3.21 4.50 8.03
CA SER A 170 3.22 4.63 9.49
C SER A 170 2.48 3.46 10.16
N LEU A 171 1.31 3.09 9.64
CA LEU A 171 0.55 1.93 10.13
C LEU A 171 1.35 0.63 9.95
N THR A 172 2.03 0.46 8.82
CA THR A 172 2.87 -0.72 8.57
C THR A 172 4.02 -0.82 9.57
N GLU A 173 4.69 0.29 9.89
CA GLU A 173 5.77 0.31 10.89
C GLU A 173 5.26 0.02 12.31
N GLU A 174 4.11 0.58 12.70
CA GLU A 174 3.46 0.27 13.99
C GLU A 174 3.15 -1.23 14.13
N LEU A 175 2.66 -1.85 13.06
CA LEU A 175 2.39 -3.29 13.03
C LEU A 175 3.65 -4.13 13.18
N LYS A 176 4.75 -3.73 12.53
CA LYS A 176 6.05 -4.40 12.71
C LYS A 176 6.50 -4.32 14.15
N GLU A 177 6.42 -3.17 14.79
CA GLU A 177 6.80 -3.00 16.19
C GLU A 177 5.99 -3.92 17.11
N ASN A 178 4.68 -3.99 16.90
CA ASN A 178 3.79 -4.83 17.70
C ASN A 178 4.12 -6.32 17.53
N ILE A 179 4.38 -6.77 16.30
CA ILE A 179 4.80 -8.15 16.02
C ILE A 179 6.16 -8.46 16.65
N GLN A 180 7.13 -7.54 16.58
CA GLN A 180 8.44 -7.71 17.20
C GLN A 180 8.34 -7.81 18.74
N LYS A 181 7.48 -6.99 19.38
CA LYS A 181 7.23 -7.07 20.84
C LYS A 181 6.66 -8.42 21.24
N LEU A 182 5.68 -8.93 20.48
CA LEU A 182 5.05 -10.23 20.73
C LEU A 182 5.99 -11.43 20.50
N THR A 183 6.82 -11.39 19.46
CA THR A 183 7.77 -12.46 19.14
C THR A 183 8.95 -12.54 20.11
N LYS A 184 9.38 -11.42 20.70
CA LYS A 184 10.39 -11.42 21.78
C LYS A 184 9.88 -12.05 23.08
N GLN A 185 8.56 -12.07 23.29
CA GLN A 185 7.95 -12.60 24.50
C GLN A 185 7.66 -14.11 24.43
N SER A 186 7.66 -14.74 23.24
CA SER A 186 7.30 -16.16 23.13
C SER A 186 7.83 -16.86 21.87
N ARG A 187 8.08 -18.18 21.97
CA ARG A 187 8.43 -19.07 20.85
C ARG A 187 7.20 -19.30 19.96
N PHE A 188 7.04 -18.54 18.88
CA PHE A 188 5.87 -18.67 17.98
C PHE A 188 6.25 -19.03 16.55
N THR A 189 5.42 -19.87 15.92
CA THR A 189 5.38 -20.13 14.49
C THR A 189 4.22 -19.37 13.86
N PHE A 190 4.49 -18.64 12.77
CA PHE A 190 3.49 -17.95 11.97
C PHE A 190 2.85 -18.95 10.97
N PRO A 191 1.56 -18.81 10.58
CA PRO A 191 0.61 -17.75 10.89
C PRO A 191 -0.10 -17.96 12.25
N LEU A 192 -0.47 -16.84 12.89
CA LEU A 192 -1.04 -16.78 14.25
C LEU A 192 -2.18 -17.79 14.50
N CYS A 193 -2.03 -18.64 15.51
CA CYS A 193 -3.11 -19.40 16.15
C CYS A 193 -3.08 -19.22 17.68
N ASP A 194 -3.46 -18.03 18.17
CA ASP A 194 -3.83 -17.83 19.57
C ASP A 194 -5.14 -17.01 19.65
N SER A 195 -6.15 -17.58 20.32
CA SER A 195 -7.49 -17.00 20.46
C SER A 195 -7.51 -15.66 21.20
N LYS A 196 -6.55 -15.39 22.10
CA LYS A 196 -6.45 -14.11 22.80
C LYS A 196 -5.88 -13.00 21.91
N ILE A 197 -4.91 -13.33 21.06
CA ILE A 197 -4.30 -12.38 20.13
C ILE A 197 -5.26 -12.06 18.97
N VAL A 198 -6.02 -13.05 18.52
CA VAL A 198 -7.11 -12.87 17.53
C VAL A 198 -8.18 -11.90 18.03
N GLN A 199 -8.52 -11.90 19.33
CA GLN A 199 -9.47 -10.93 19.89
C GLN A 199 -8.91 -9.51 19.88
N GLN A 200 -7.62 -9.33 20.19
CA GLN A 200 -6.96 -8.01 20.18
C GLN A 200 -6.84 -7.42 18.78
N PHE A 201 -6.65 -8.25 17.76
CA PHE A 201 -6.57 -7.83 16.36
C PHE A 201 -7.87 -8.03 15.57
N SER A 202 -9.00 -8.36 16.22
CA SER A 202 -10.27 -8.67 15.54
C SER A 202 -10.77 -7.52 14.63
N ASN A 203 -10.59 -6.27 15.07
CA ASN A 203 -10.88 -5.08 14.26
C ASN A 203 -9.90 -4.92 13.10
N TYR A 204 -8.62 -5.23 13.31
CA TYR A 204 -7.56 -5.16 12.29
C TYR A 204 -7.73 -6.22 11.19
N ILE A 205 -8.11 -7.44 11.58
CA ILE A 205 -8.38 -8.57 10.68
C ILE A 205 -9.63 -8.32 9.83
N GLY A 206 -10.64 -7.66 10.39
CA GLY A 206 -11.88 -7.32 9.67
C GLY A 206 -11.72 -6.17 8.67
N SER A 207 -10.79 -5.23 8.91
CA SER A 207 -10.65 -4.01 8.10
C SER A 207 -9.72 -4.13 6.89
N TYR A 208 -8.72 -5.01 6.95
CA TYR A 208 -7.71 -5.11 5.91
C TYR A 208 -7.66 -6.56 5.41
N ASN A 209 -8.19 -6.81 4.22
CA ASN A 209 -8.32 -8.11 3.55
C ASN A 209 -6.96 -8.76 3.17
N THR A 210 -6.00 -8.69 4.09
CA THR A 210 -4.66 -9.29 4.07
C THR A 210 -4.68 -10.54 4.93
N TYR A 211 -3.71 -11.44 4.75
CA TYR A 211 -3.75 -12.80 5.27
C TYR A 211 -3.66 -12.91 6.80
N VAL A 212 -4.75 -12.56 7.47
CA VAL A 212 -5.22 -13.19 8.70
C VAL A 212 -6.66 -13.61 8.45
N GLN A 213 -6.90 -14.34 7.35
CA GLN A 213 -8.03 -15.26 7.34
C GLN A 213 -7.73 -16.28 8.45
N ILE A 214 -8.30 -16.04 9.63
CA ILE A 214 -8.39 -17.04 10.69
C ILE A 214 -8.99 -18.26 10.02
N ILE A 215 -8.14 -19.23 9.68
CA ILE A 215 -8.59 -20.55 9.28
C ILE A 215 -9.46 -21.01 10.44
N ARG A 216 -10.75 -21.26 10.16
CA ARG A 216 -11.74 -21.81 11.09
C ARG A 216 -11.26 -23.15 11.66
N TYR A 217 -10.31 -23.10 12.56
CA TYR A 217 -9.83 -24.25 13.32
C TYR A 217 -9.45 -23.75 14.70
N ILE A 218 -10.48 -23.49 15.49
CA ILE A 218 -10.39 -23.63 16.93
C ILE A 218 -11.28 -24.83 17.28
N VAL A 219 -10.60 -25.96 17.42
CA VAL A 219 -10.87 -27.01 18.42
C VAL A 219 -12.08 -27.92 18.12
N ARG A 220 -11.81 -29.03 17.43
CA ARG A 220 -12.43 -30.33 17.73
C ARG A 220 -11.96 -30.78 19.13
N ASP A 221 -12.42 -30.12 20.17
CA ASP A 221 -12.70 -30.68 21.50
C ASP A 221 -13.08 -29.56 22.48
N THR A 222 -14.34 -29.15 22.42
CA THR A 222 -15.11 -28.99 23.65
C THR A 222 -16.49 -29.49 23.33
N LYS A 223 -16.75 -30.76 23.68
CA LYS A 223 -18.12 -31.23 23.89
C LYS A 223 -18.85 -30.18 24.73
N ASN A 224 -20.03 -29.76 24.26
CA ASN A 224 -21.01 -28.95 24.98
C ASN A 224 -20.71 -27.46 25.22
N VAL A 225 -20.73 -26.65 24.17
CA VAL A 225 -21.31 -25.29 24.32
C VAL A 225 -22.33 -25.08 23.21
N GLN A 226 -23.58 -24.96 23.62
CA GLN A 226 -24.74 -24.85 22.74
C GLN A 226 -24.64 -23.61 21.84
N MET A 227 -24.58 -23.91 20.55
CA MET A 227 -25.04 -23.08 19.43
C MET A 227 -26.41 -22.45 19.75
N ASN A 228 -26.46 -21.17 20.12
CA ASN A 228 -27.57 -20.24 19.83
C ASN A 228 -27.27 -18.88 20.48
N LEU A 229 -26.69 -17.94 19.72
CA LEU A 229 -26.92 -16.48 19.80
C LEU A 229 -25.85 -15.73 18.99
N PHE A 230 -25.85 -15.86 17.66
CA PHE A 230 -25.35 -14.81 16.75
C PHE A 230 -26.00 -15.00 15.36
N LYS A 231 -27.30 -15.25 15.36
CA LYS A 231 -28.12 -15.37 14.13
C LYS A 231 -28.51 -14.03 13.51
N HIS A 232 -28.00 -12.89 14.01
CA HIS A 232 -28.52 -11.58 13.58
C HIS A 232 -27.62 -10.69 12.72
N LEU A 233 -26.41 -11.12 12.32
CA LEU A 233 -25.50 -10.28 11.52
C LEU A 233 -25.08 -10.89 10.17
N LEU A 234 -25.83 -11.89 9.66
CA LEU A 234 -25.61 -12.49 8.34
C LEU A 234 -26.76 -12.21 7.36
N LYS A 235 -27.34 -11.00 7.42
CA LYS A 235 -28.26 -10.49 6.40
C LYS A 235 -27.89 -9.06 6.03
N THR A 236 -26.74 -8.88 5.41
CA THR A 236 -26.41 -7.80 4.46
C THR A 236 -24.95 -7.96 4.09
N PHE A 237 -24.67 -8.81 3.10
CA PHE A 237 -23.62 -8.73 2.08
C PHE A 237 -23.89 -9.85 1.07
#